data_AF-A0A350WX14-F1
#
_entry.id   AF-A0A350WX14-F1
#
_cell.length_a   1.000
_cell.length_b   1.000
_cell.length_c   1.000
_cell.angle_alpha   90.00
_cell.angle_beta   90.00
_cell.angle_gamma   90.00
#
_symmetry.space_group_name_H-M   'P 1'
#
loop_
_entity.id
_entity.type
_entity.pdbx_description
1 polymer ?
#
loop_
_entity_poly.entity_id
_entity_poly.type
_entity_poly.pdbx_seq_one_letter_code
_entity_poly.pdbx_strand_id
1 'polypeptide(L)'
;MRIIEKLAVPIFLVAGGMAYLADEFNMPFLLPVAFSIFGLFAVALGAGTLIQGRLQLLDRLYSRREHYSGLSARLLGLIILLFGAGILLHTIVEWMNPGMANAFLVSLVDTDRGRGVLCITFGFFILLFGLIRLISGSAHSPVLRSGWVDLGFRLWGMFGVLIGILLGVVGVWWMFVP
;
A
#
# COMPACT_ATOMS: atom_id res chain seq x y z
N MET A 1 2.40 -21.64 5.68
CA MET A 1 2.38 -20.64 4.59
C MET A 1 1.20 -20.94 3.70
N ARG A 2 0.29 -19.97 3.54
CA ARG A 2 -0.96 -20.13 2.78
C ARG A 2 -0.69 -20.17 1.28
N ILE A 3 -1.63 -20.72 0.52
CA ILE A 3 -1.55 -20.76 -0.96
C ILE A 3 -1.37 -19.34 -1.52
N ILE A 4 -2.12 -18.35 -1.03
CA ILE A 4 -2.01 -16.94 -1.45
C ILE A 4 -0.59 -16.39 -1.23
N GLU A 5 0.04 -16.65 -0.09
CA GLU A 5 1.43 -16.20 0.17
C GLU A 5 2.43 -16.86 -0.79
N LYS A 6 2.21 -18.13 -1.15
CA LYS A 6 3.03 -18.84 -2.14
C LYS A 6 2.80 -18.32 -3.57
N LEU A 7 1.61 -17.81 -3.84
CA LEU A 7 1.26 -17.22 -5.14
C LEU A 7 1.83 -15.81 -5.33
N ALA A 8 2.32 -15.15 -4.27
CA ALA A 8 2.87 -13.80 -4.38
C ALA A 8 3.98 -13.71 -5.44
N VAL A 9 5.00 -14.56 -5.34
CA VAL A 9 6.15 -14.57 -6.27
C VAL A 9 5.72 -14.83 -7.73
N PRO A 10 4.96 -15.90 -8.05
CA PRO A 10 4.53 -16.12 -9.43
C PRO A 10 3.59 -15.03 -9.93
N ILE A 11 2.71 -14.46 -9.10
CA ILE A 11 1.84 -13.35 -9.51
C ILE A 11 2.67 -12.10 -9.83
N PHE A 12 3.65 -11.77 -9.00
CA PHE A 12 4.58 -10.66 -9.27
C PHE A 12 5.38 -10.89 -10.55
N LEU A 13 5.85 -12.12 -10.79
CA LEU A 13 6.57 -12.46 -12.03
C LEU A 13 5.66 -12.37 -13.26
N VAL A 14 4.43 -12.87 -13.18
CA VAL A 14 3.47 -12.81 -14.29
C VAL A 14 3.05 -11.38 -14.57
N ALA A 15 2.64 -10.62 -13.55
CA ALA A 15 2.24 -9.22 -13.71
C ALA A 15 3.41 -8.34 -14.18
N GLY A 16 4.60 -8.52 -13.58
CA GLY A 16 5.82 -7.81 -14.01
C GLY A 16 6.24 -8.18 -15.42
N GLY A 17 6.17 -9.47 -15.78
CA GLY A 17 6.44 -9.95 -17.14
C GLY A 17 5.46 -9.40 -18.16
N MET A 18 4.16 -9.36 -17.83
CA MET A 18 3.15 -8.74 -18.69
C MET A 18 3.39 -7.24 -18.89
N ALA A 19 3.78 -6.51 -17.84
CA ALA A 19 4.12 -5.10 -17.95
C ALA A 19 5.37 -4.89 -18.83
N TYR A 20 6.40 -5.73 -18.69
CA TYR A 20 7.58 -5.72 -19.55
C TYR A 20 7.21 -6.00 -21.02
N LEU A 21 6.41 -7.03 -21.28
CA LEU A 21 5.95 -7.36 -22.64
C LEU A 21 5.06 -6.25 -23.24
N ALA A 22 4.27 -5.57 -22.42
CA ALA A 22 3.46 -4.44 -22.86
C ALA A 22 4.33 -3.32 -23.45
N ASP A 23 5.45 -3.02 -22.79
CA ASP A 23 6.40 -1.99 -23.20
C ASP A 23 7.23 -2.44 -24.42
N GLU A 24 7.86 -3.63 -24.34
CA GLU A 24 8.74 -4.17 -25.38
C GLU A 24 8.00 -4.39 -26.72
N PHE A 25 6.77 -4.91 -26.68
CA PHE A 25 6.00 -5.25 -27.89
C PHE A 25 4.91 -4.22 -28.22
N ASN A 26 4.87 -3.09 -27.51
CA ASN A 26 3.85 -2.04 -27.67
C ASN A 26 2.41 -2.60 -27.63
N MET A 27 2.14 -3.45 -26.63
CA MET A 27 0.85 -4.10 -26.40
C MET A 27 0.15 -3.46 -25.17
N PRO A 28 -0.47 -2.28 -25.31
CA PRO A 28 -0.96 -1.50 -24.17
C PRO A 28 -2.07 -2.20 -23.38
N PHE A 29 -2.80 -3.15 -23.98
CA PHE A 29 -3.84 -3.93 -23.31
C PHE A 29 -3.29 -4.88 -22.23
N LEU A 30 -2.00 -5.24 -22.27
CA LEU A 30 -1.38 -6.10 -21.26
C LEU A 30 -1.18 -5.39 -19.92
N LEU A 31 -1.05 -4.06 -19.90
CA LEU A 31 -0.90 -3.27 -18.67
C LEU A 31 -2.16 -3.35 -17.78
N PRO A 32 -3.38 -3.07 -18.27
CA PRO A 32 -4.61 -3.28 -17.50
C PRO A 32 -4.77 -4.72 -17.02
N VAL A 33 -4.38 -5.73 -17.80
CA VAL A 33 -4.42 -7.14 -17.37
C VAL A 33 -3.47 -7.39 -16.20
N ALA A 34 -2.22 -6.93 -16.30
CA ALA A 34 -1.21 -7.07 -15.25
C ALA A 34 -1.67 -6.42 -13.95
N PHE A 35 -2.19 -5.19 -14.04
CA PHE A 35 -2.73 -4.47 -12.88
C PHE A 35 -3.99 -5.14 -12.31
N SER A 36 -4.88 -5.71 -13.13
CA SER A 36 -6.05 -6.44 -12.65
C SER A 36 -5.65 -7.66 -11.83
N ILE A 37 -4.69 -8.46 -12.33
CA ILE A 37 -4.17 -9.63 -11.62
C ILE A 37 -3.54 -9.20 -10.28
N PHE A 38 -2.71 -8.16 -10.31
CA PHE A 38 -2.06 -7.63 -9.12
C PHE A 38 -3.06 -7.06 -8.10
N GLY A 39 -4.05 -6.29 -8.56
CA GLY A 39 -5.11 -5.72 -7.74
C GLY A 39 -5.98 -6.79 -7.07
N LEU A 40 -6.40 -7.82 -7.82
CA LEU A 40 -7.14 -8.96 -7.28
C LEU A 40 -6.33 -9.69 -6.20
N PHE A 41 -5.04 -9.91 -6.46
CA PHE A 41 -4.15 -10.52 -5.49
C PHE A 41 -4.01 -9.69 -4.21
N ALA A 42 -3.80 -8.37 -4.35
CA ALA A 42 -3.70 -7.47 -3.21
C ALA A 42 -5.01 -7.44 -2.40
N VAL A 43 -6.17 -7.39 -3.05
CA VAL A 43 -7.47 -7.46 -2.36
C VAL A 43 -7.62 -8.78 -1.61
N ALA A 44 -7.33 -9.91 -2.24
CA ALA A 44 -7.41 -11.22 -1.60
C ALA A 44 -6.44 -11.35 -0.41
N LEU A 45 -5.21 -10.86 -0.56
CA LEU A 45 -4.20 -10.83 0.50
C LEU A 45 -4.63 -9.92 1.66
N GLY A 46 -5.10 -8.71 1.36
CA GLY A 46 -5.57 -7.73 2.35
C GLY A 46 -6.78 -8.22 3.13
N ALA A 47 -7.80 -8.74 2.45
CA ALA A 47 -8.98 -9.33 3.07
C ALA A 47 -8.60 -10.55 3.94
N GLY A 48 -7.74 -11.43 3.43
CA GLY A 48 -7.23 -12.56 4.20
C GLY A 48 -6.51 -12.10 5.47
N THR A 49 -5.68 -11.08 5.36
CA THR A 49 -4.90 -10.52 6.48
C THR A 49 -5.80 -9.88 7.53
N LEU A 50 -6.83 -9.14 7.12
CA LEU A 50 -7.83 -8.53 7.99
C LEU A 50 -8.58 -9.57 8.83
N ILE A 51 -9.05 -10.64 8.21
CA ILE A 51 -9.82 -11.69 8.88
C ILE A 51 -8.92 -12.43 9.89
N GLN A 52 -7.70 -12.77 9.50
CA GLN A 52 -6.81 -13.59 10.33
C GLN A 52 -6.10 -12.81 11.43
N GLY A 53 -5.85 -11.52 11.20
CA GLY A 53 -5.03 -10.69 12.09
C GLY A 53 -3.59 -11.21 12.24
N ARG A 54 -3.01 -11.80 11.18
CA ARG A 54 -1.61 -12.24 11.14
C ARG A 54 -1.04 -12.00 9.74
N LEU A 55 0.19 -11.47 9.67
CA LEU A 55 0.92 -11.33 8.42
C LEU A 55 2.41 -11.59 8.64
N GLN A 56 3.05 -12.28 7.69
CA GLN A 56 4.50 -12.43 7.65
C GLN A 56 5.03 -11.69 6.44
N LEU A 57 5.80 -10.62 6.67
CA LEU A 57 6.47 -9.88 5.60
C LEU A 57 7.95 -10.22 5.58
N LEU A 58 8.52 -10.22 4.39
CA LEU A 58 9.95 -10.45 4.19
C LEU A 58 10.63 -9.08 4.11
N ASP A 59 11.42 -8.76 5.13
CA ASP A 59 12.24 -7.56 5.16
C ASP A 59 13.50 -7.79 4.31
N ARG A 60 13.53 -7.17 3.14
CA ARG A 60 14.62 -7.29 2.16
C ARG A 60 15.94 -6.70 2.67
N LEU A 61 15.90 -5.70 3.54
CA LEU A 61 17.12 -5.03 4.02
C LEU A 61 17.92 -5.89 4.99
N TYR A 62 17.23 -6.75 5.74
CA TYR A 62 17.86 -7.60 6.76
C TYR A 62 17.72 -9.10 6.46
N SER A 63 17.14 -9.47 5.31
CA SER A 63 16.80 -10.86 4.95
C SER A 63 16.05 -11.60 6.08
N ARG A 64 15.17 -10.88 6.78
CA ARG A 64 14.47 -11.35 7.99
C ARG A 64 12.96 -11.27 7.80
N ARG A 65 12.20 -12.10 8.52
CA ARG A 65 10.73 -12.05 8.48
C ARG A 65 10.19 -11.18 9.61
N GLU A 66 9.42 -10.15 9.27
CA GLU A 66 8.62 -9.40 10.23
C GLU A 66 7.28 -10.11 10.47
N HIS A 67 6.93 -10.29 11.74
CA HIS A 67 5.70 -10.96 12.16
C HIS A 67 4.73 -9.97 12.78
N TYR A 68 3.69 -9.61 12.03
CA TYR A 68 2.61 -8.78 12.53
C TYR A 68 1.49 -9.66 13.06
N SER A 69 0.91 -9.29 14.21
CA SER A 69 -0.22 -10.02 14.80
C SER A 69 -1.21 -9.07 15.49
N GLY A 70 -2.47 -9.51 15.60
CA GLY A 70 -3.55 -8.75 16.24
C GLY A 70 -3.93 -7.51 15.43
N LEU A 71 -4.03 -6.37 16.12
CA LEU A 71 -4.49 -5.10 15.54
C LEU A 71 -3.55 -4.58 14.44
N SER A 72 -2.23 -4.68 14.64
CA SER A 72 -1.25 -4.18 13.65
C SER A 72 -1.33 -4.93 12.32
N ALA A 73 -1.50 -6.25 12.37
CA ALA A 73 -1.72 -7.06 11.17
C ALA A 73 -3.03 -6.68 10.46
N ARG A 74 -4.11 -6.42 11.22
CA ARG A 74 -5.38 -5.99 10.62
C ARG A 74 -5.28 -4.63 9.94
N LEU A 75 -4.61 -3.66 10.57
CA LEU A 75 -4.36 -2.35 9.96
C LEU A 75 -3.51 -2.47 8.68
N LEU A 76 -2.50 -3.34 8.69
CA LEU A 76 -1.70 -3.60 7.51
C LEU A 76 -2.51 -4.29 6.40
N GLY A 77 -3.38 -5.24 6.77
CA GLY A 77 -4.34 -5.84 5.87
C GLY A 77 -5.30 -4.84 5.26
N LEU A 78 -5.75 -3.84 6.02
CA LEU A 78 -6.57 -2.73 5.54
C LEU A 78 -5.82 -1.88 4.51
N ILE A 79 -4.55 -1.54 4.77
CA ILE A 79 -3.72 -0.81 3.81
C ILE A 79 -3.62 -1.57 2.49
N ILE A 80 -3.27 -2.87 2.56
CA ILE A 80 -3.13 -3.72 1.38
C ILE A 80 -4.46 -3.84 0.62
N LEU A 81 -5.57 -3.99 1.35
CA LEU A 81 -6.91 -4.07 0.77
C LEU A 81 -7.29 -2.78 0.03
N LEU A 82 -7.12 -1.63 0.68
CA LEU A 82 -7.45 -0.32 0.09
C LEU A 82 -6.58 -0.04 -1.14
N PHE A 83 -5.30 -0.36 -1.06
CA PHE A 83 -4.39 -0.21 -2.20
C PHE A 83 -4.79 -1.13 -3.36
N GLY A 84 -5.06 -2.40 -3.09
CA GLY A 84 -5.55 -3.34 -4.10
C GLY A 84 -6.87 -2.92 -4.73
N ALA A 85 -7.82 -2.42 -3.92
CA ALA A 85 -9.10 -1.91 -4.40
C ALA A 85 -8.93 -0.67 -5.28
N GLY A 86 -8.01 0.24 -4.91
CA GLY A 86 -7.66 1.41 -5.73
C GLY A 86 -7.10 1.02 -7.09
N ILE A 87 -6.19 0.04 -7.14
CA ILE A 87 -5.66 -0.50 -8.40
C ILE A 87 -6.77 -1.13 -9.24
N LEU A 88 -7.67 -1.90 -8.62
CA LEU A 88 -8.79 -2.50 -9.34
C LEU A 88 -9.74 -1.45 -9.92
N LEU A 89 -10.07 -0.43 -9.14
CA LEU A 89 -10.90 0.67 -9.62
C LEU A 89 -10.23 1.38 -10.79
N HIS A 90 -8.93 1.69 -10.69
CA HIS A 90 -8.15 2.27 -11.78
C HIS A 90 -8.21 1.38 -13.04
N THR A 91 -8.00 0.08 -12.92
CA THR A 91 -8.09 -0.83 -14.06
C THR A 91 -9.48 -0.92 -14.64
N ILE A 92 -10.54 -0.95 -13.82
CA ILE A 92 -11.93 -0.99 -14.32
C ILE A 92 -12.23 0.26 -15.13
N VAL A 93 -11.82 1.44 -14.65
CA VAL A 93 -11.97 2.70 -15.37
C VAL A 93 -11.24 2.64 -16.72
N GLU A 94 -10.01 2.14 -16.72
CA GLU A 94 -9.21 1.99 -17.94
C GLU A 94 -9.81 0.99 -18.94
N TRP A 95 -10.41 -0.11 -18.45
CA TRP A 95 -11.11 -1.08 -19.29
C TRP A 95 -12.39 -0.53 -19.89
N MET A 96 -13.15 0.26 -19.11
CA MET A 96 -14.40 0.86 -19.58
C MET A 96 -14.13 2.01 -20.56
N ASN A 97 -13.10 2.81 -20.31
CA ASN A 97 -12.73 3.96 -21.12
C ASN A 97 -11.20 4.07 -21.20
N PRO A 98 -10.57 3.51 -22.24
CA PRO A 98 -9.13 3.57 -22.42
C PRO A 98 -8.60 5.02 -22.39
N GLY A 99 -7.55 5.26 -21.61
CA GLY A 99 -6.95 6.58 -21.39
C GLY A 99 -7.62 7.44 -20.32
N MET A 100 -8.82 7.09 -19.86
CA MET A 100 -9.52 7.87 -18.84
C MET A 100 -8.85 7.80 -17.48
N ALA A 101 -8.28 6.64 -17.11
CA ALA A 101 -7.64 6.50 -15.80
C ALA A 101 -6.39 7.37 -15.70
N ASN A 102 -5.60 7.43 -16.79
CA ASN A 102 -4.46 8.33 -16.88
C ASN A 102 -4.89 9.80 -16.90
N ALA A 103 -5.91 10.17 -17.69
CA ALA A 103 -6.44 11.54 -17.71
C ALA A 103 -6.95 11.98 -16.33
N PHE A 104 -7.58 11.08 -15.58
CA PHE A 104 -8.01 11.32 -14.21
C PHE A 104 -6.81 11.60 -13.30
N LEU A 105 -5.76 10.76 -13.34
CA LEU A 105 -4.54 10.98 -12.55
C LEU A 105 -3.85 12.31 -12.88
N VAL A 106 -3.73 12.64 -14.17
CA VAL A 106 -3.18 13.94 -14.63
C VAL A 106 -4.02 15.09 -14.08
N SER A 107 -5.35 15.02 -14.18
CA SER A 107 -6.25 16.04 -13.63
C SER A 107 -6.13 16.19 -12.11
N LEU A 108 -5.82 15.10 -11.41
CA LEU A 108 -5.60 15.08 -9.97
C LEU A 108 -4.28 15.79 -9.61
N VAL A 109 -3.24 15.68 -10.43
CA VAL A 109 -1.95 16.32 -10.18
C VAL A 109 -1.95 17.79 -10.64
N ASP A 110 -2.70 18.13 -11.67
CA ASP A 110 -2.71 19.47 -12.27
C ASP A 110 -3.60 20.47 -11.53
N THR A 111 -4.48 20.01 -10.63
CA THR A 111 -5.38 20.88 -9.86
C THR A 111 -4.95 20.95 -8.40
N ASP A 112 -5.04 22.13 -7.78
CA ASP A 112 -4.70 22.29 -6.34
C ASP A 112 -5.59 21.42 -5.46
N ARG A 113 -6.88 21.30 -5.81
CA ARG A 113 -7.81 20.38 -5.15
C ARG A 113 -7.37 18.93 -5.29
N GLY A 114 -6.94 18.50 -6.48
CA GLY A 114 -6.48 17.14 -6.68
C GLY A 114 -5.18 16.83 -5.93
N ARG A 115 -4.24 17.79 -5.89
CA ARG A 115 -3.04 17.70 -5.04
C ARG A 115 -3.40 17.60 -3.56
N GLY A 116 -4.41 18.35 -3.12
CA GLY A 116 -4.96 18.25 -1.77
C GLY A 116 -5.50 16.86 -1.46
N VAL A 117 -6.29 16.27 -2.36
CA VAL A 117 -6.79 14.89 -2.25
C VAL A 117 -5.65 13.87 -2.19
N LEU A 118 -4.63 14.02 -3.03
CA LEU A 118 -3.43 13.18 -2.99
C LEU A 118 -2.72 13.30 -1.65
N CYS A 119 -2.53 14.52 -1.16
CA CYS A 119 -1.87 14.79 0.12
C CYS A 119 -2.62 14.14 1.29
N ILE A 120 -3.95 14.25 1.33
CA ILE A 120 -4.81 13.58 2.32
C ILE A 120 -4.69 12.06 2.22
N THR A 121 -4.73 11.52 1.00
CA THR A 121 -4.67 10.07 0.76
C THR A 121 -3.32 9.50 1.21
N PHE A 122 -2.20 10.12 0.80
CA PHE A 122 -0.87 9.74 1.25
C PHE A 122 -0.70 9.93 2.76
N GLY A 123 -1.20 11.04 3.31
CA GLY A 123 -1.19 11.32 4.74
C GLY A 123 -1.91 10.24 5.54
N PHE A 124 -3.06 9.78 5.06
CA PHE A 124 -3.82 8.68 5.67
C PHE A 124 -3.02 7.37 5.71
N PHE A 125 -2.38 6.98 4.60
CA PHE A 125 -1.54 5.77 4.57
C PHE A 125 -0.31 5.88 5.48
N ILE A 126 0.36 7.03 5.49
CA ILE A 126 1.50 7.30 6.38
C ILE A 126 1.06 7.24 7.84
N LEU A 127 -0.10 7.82 8.17
CA LEU A 127 -0.69 7.79 9.51
C LEU A 127 -0.97 6.34 9.94
N LEU A 128 -1.62 5.54 9.09
CA LEU A 128 -1.89 4.13 9.40
C LEU A 128 -0.59 3.35 9.60
N PHE A 129 0.42 3.57 8.77
CA PHE A 129 1.73 2.93 8.91
C PHE A 129 2.44 3.36 10.20
N GLY A 130 2.36 4.65 10.55
CA GLY A 130 2.86 5.20 11.80
C GLY A 130 2.19 4.55 13.01
N LEU A 131 0.86 4.41 13.00
CA LEU A 131 0.10 3.71 14.04
C LEU A 131 0.52 2.24 14.16
N ILE A 132 0.71 1.54 13.04
CA ILE A 132 1.20 0.15 13.04
C ILE A 132 2.54 0.07 13.78
N ARG A 133 3.50 0.93 13.46
CA ARG A 133 4.83 0.95 14.11
C ARG A 133 4.75 1.37 15.59
N LEU A 134 3.81 2.25 15.96
CA LEU A 134 3.64 2.69 17.34
C LEU A 134 3.05 1.57 18.22
N ILE A 135 2.10 0.80 17.68
CA ILE A 135 1.44 -0.33 18.36
C ILE A 135 2.34 -1.56 18.38
N SER A 136 2.90 -1.93 17.23
CA SER A 136 3.71 -3.16 17.10
C SER A 136 5.16 -2.96 17.52
N GLY A 137 5.61 -1.72 17.74
CA GLY A 137 7.01 -1.39 17.94
C GLY A 137 7.83 -1.96 16.80
N SER A 138 8.78 -2.80 17.13
CA SER A 138 9.27 -3.76 16.17
C SER A 138 8.43 -5.02 16.10
N ALA A 139 7.96 -5.37 14.91
CA ALA A 139 7.38 -6.66 14.59
C ALA A 139 8.40 -7.84 14.63
N HIS A 140 9.41 -7.77 15.50
CA HIS A 140 10.45 -8.78 15.72
C HIS A 140 10.06 -9.70 16.88
N SER A 141 10.59 -10.94 16.89
CA SER A 141 10.41 -11.88 18.00
C SER A 141 10.88 -11.27 19.33
N PRO A 142 10.04 -11.25 20.38
CA PRO A 142 10.31 -10.58 21.65
C PRO A 142 11.51 -11.17 22.42
N VAL A 143 11.94 -12.39 22.07
CA VAL A 143 13.00 -13.14 22.76
C VAL A 143 14.41 -12.58 22.49
N LEU A 144 14.58 -11.67 21.52
CA LEU A 144 15.90 -11.24 21.03
C LEU A 144 16.20 -9.74 21.17
N ARG A 145 15.45 -8.95 21.97
CA ARG A 145 15.54 -7.47 21.89
C ARG A 145 15.95 -6.72 23.15
N SER A 146 16.84 -5.74 22.93
CA SER A 146 17.09 -4.61 23.84
C SER A 146 15.99 -3.55 23.68
N GLY A 147 15.52 -2.98 24.80
CA GLY A 147 14.42 -2.00 24.81
C GLY A 147 14.68 -0.74 23.97
N TRP A 148 15.94 -0.38 23.76
CA TRP A 148 16.36 0.77 22.95
C TRP A 148 15.95 0.67 21.48
N VAL A 149 16.06 -0.53 20.89
CA VAL A 149 15.70 -0.71 19.48
C VAL A 149 14.17 -0.62 19.32
N ASP A 150 13.40 -1.14 20.27
CA ASP A 150 11.93 -1.03 20.24
C ASP A 150 11.47 0.44 20.37
N LEU A 151 12.09 1.21 21.28
CA LEU A 151 11.85 2.64 21.43
C LEU A 151 12.09 3.37 20.10
N GLY A 152 13.18 3.06 19.39
CA GLY A 152 13.49 3.63 18.09
C GLY A 152 12.37 3.42 17.06
N PHE A 153 11.85 2.20 16.92
CA PHE A 153 10.74 1.92 15.99
C PHE A 153 9.46 2.66 16.37
N ARG A 154 9.15 2.78 17.66
CA ARG A 154 7.98 3.52 18.13
C ARG A 154 8.11 5.03 17.87
N LEU A 155 9.31 5.60 18.06
CA LEU A 155 9.59 7.01 17.75
C LEU A 155 9.43 7.28 16.25
N TRP A 156 9.93 6.38 15.39
CA TRP A 156 9.67 6.46 13.95
C TRP A 156 8.18 6.35 13.61
N GLY A 157 7.44 5.49 14.31
CA GLY A 157 5.98 5.41 14.19
C GLY A 157 5.29 6.72 14.56
N MET A 158 5.69 7.35 15.68
CA MET A 158 5.18 8.64 16.13
C MET A 158 5.46 9.75 15.10
N PHE A 159 6.67 9.79 14.55
CA PHE A 159 7.01 10.74 13.48
C PHE A 159 6.14 10.52 12.24
N GLY A 160 5.88 9.27 11.86
CA GLY A 160 4.93 8.92 10.81
C GLY A 160 3.52 9.44 11.09
N VAL A 161 3.00 9.27 12.31
CA VAL A 161 1.68 9.80 12.69
C VAL A 161 1.64 11.33 12.55
N LEU A 162 2.68 12.04 13.03
CA LEU A 162 2.75 13.50 12.92
C LEU A 162 2.79 13.97 11.47
N ILE A 163 3.60 13.32 10.62
CA ILE A 163 3.64 13.61 9.18
C ILE A 163 2.28 13.35 8.54
N GLY A 164 1.63 12.23 8.86
CA GLY A 164 0.33 11.89 8.31
C GLY A 164 -0.74 12.93 8.64
N ILE A 165 -0.75 13.43 9.89
CA ILE A 165 -1.64 14.52 10.31
C ILE A 165 -1.29 15.82 9.57
N LEU A 166 -0.01 16.18 9.49
CA LEU A 166 0.44 17.38 8.78
C LEU A 166 0.01 17.37 7.31
N LEU A 167 0.22 16.25 6.61
CA LEU A 167 -0.22 16.09 5.21
C LEU A 167 -1.75 16.17 5.08
N GLY A 168 -2.49 15.65 6.05
CA GLY A 168 -3.95 15.83 6.11
C GLY A 168 -4.34 17.30 6.22
N VAL A 169 -3.71 18.06 7.12
CA VAL A 169 -3.98 19.49 7.30
C VAL A 169 -3.59 20.28 6.05
N VAL A 170 -2.41 20.06 5.49
CA VAL A 170 -1.94 20.71 4.26
C VAL A 170 -2.86 20.36 3.09
N GLY A 171 -3.27 19.10 2.98
CA GLY A 171 -4.17 18.67 1.92
C GLY A 171 -5.55 19.32 2.01
N VAL A 172 -6.12 19.41 3.21
CA VAL A 172 -7.38 20.16 3.44
C VAL A 172 -7.19 21.63 3.11
N TRP A 173 -6.08 22.24 3.54
CA TRP A 173 -5.77 23.64 3.23
C TRP A 173 -5.76 23.90 1.72
N TRP A 174 -5.05 23.08 0.92
CA TRP A 174 -5.02 23.21 -0.53
C TRP A 174 -6.37 22.98 -1.22
N MET A 175 -7.30 22.25 -0.60
CA MET A 175 -8.64 22.06 -1.18
C MET A 175 -9.54 23.29 -1.02
N PHE A 176 -9.33 24.07 0.04
CA PHE A 176 -10.24 25.16 0.43
C PHE A 176 -9.64 26.56 0.32
N VAL A 177 -8.31 26.68 0.26
CA VAL A 177 -7.61 27.96 0.13
C VAL A 177 -7.10 28.09 -1.31
N PRO A 178 -7.64 29.04 -2.09
CA PRO A 178 -7.26 29.28 -3.47
C PRO A 178 -5.87 29.91 -3.62
#